data_AF-A0AA90ZAF3-F1
#
_entry.id   AF-A0AA90ZAF3-F1
#
_cell.length_a   1.000
_cell.length_b   1.000
_cell.length_c   1.000
_cell.angle_alpha   90.00
_cell.angle_beta   90.00
_cell.angle_gamma   90.00
#
_symmetry.space_group_name_H-M   'P 1'
#
loop_
_entity.id
_entity.type
_entity.pdbx_description
1 polymer ?
#
loop_
_entity_poly.entity_id
_entity_poly.type
_entity_poly.pdbx_seq_one_letter_code
_entity_poly.pdbx_strand_id
1 'polypeptide(L)'
;MYKLQFVNAYTSDILREVDYEKPDIINSLIEQLEERNSTDVFLMDSQQRLFRADYVSCKEVNEQDNHVYKFFFKVKLHNVQPILARRN
;
A
#
# COMPACT_ATOMS: atom_id res chain seq x y z
N MET A 1 -2.84 -16.93 -7.02
CA MET A 1 -3.04 -16.07 -5.83
C MET A 1 -2.39 -14.74 -6.12
N TYR A 2 -3.01 -13.63 -5.74
CA TYR A 2 -2.50 -12.29 -6.02
C TYR A 2 -2.09 -11.65 -4.70
N LYS A 3 -0.95 -10.98 -4.71
CA LYS A 3 -0.40 -10.31 -3.53
C LYS A 3 -0.26 -8.83 -3.81
N LEU A 4 -0.74 -8.01 -2.90
CA LEU A 4 -0.60 -6.56 -2.96
C LEU A 4 0.36 -6.10 -1.86
N GLN A 5 1.40 -5.36 -2.25
CA GLN A 5 2.38 -4.77 -1.35
C GLN A 5 2.35 -3.24 -1.47
N PHE A 6 2.19 -2.57 -0.34
CA PHE A 6 2.41 -1.13 -0.20
C PHE A 6 3.86 -0.91 0.20
N VAL A 7 4.63 -0.25 -0.64
CA VAL A 7 6.08 -0.13 -0.50
C VAL A 7 6.48 1.32 -0.33
N ASN A 8 7.36 1.59 0.63
CA ASN A 8 8.02 2.88 0.74
C ASN A 8 8.98 3.07 -0.44
N ALA A 9 8.72 4.06 -1.29
CA ALA A 9 9.52 4.34 -2.48
C ALA A 9 10.98 4.73 -2.17
N TYR A 10 11.28 5.23 -0.96
CA TYR A 10 12.62 5.65 -0.58
C TYR A 10 13.45 4.52 0.01
N THR A 11 12.86 3.66 0.83
CA THR A 11 13.57 2.60 1.58
C THR A 11 13.35 1.21 1.00
N SER A 12 12.39 1.04 0.09
CA SER A 12 11.89 -0.25 -0.39
C SER A 12 11.27 -1.14 0.70
N ASP A 13 10.99 -0.59 1.89
CA ASP A 13 10.32 -1.34 2.96
C ASP A 13 8.86 -1.61 2.60
N ILE A 14 8.42 -2.84 2.88
CA ILE A 14 7.00 -3.22 2.77
C ILE A 14 6.28 -2.69 4.01
N LEU A 15 5.40 -1.70 3.79
CA LEU A 15 4.59 -1.09 4.84
C LEU A 15 3.39 -1.98 5.19
N ARG A 16 2.82 -2.62 4.18
CA ARG A 16 1.67 -3.51 4.31
C ARG A 16 1.65 -4.51 3.16
N GLU A 17 1.21 -5.72 3.48
CA GLU A 17 1.00 -6.80 2.54
C GLU A 17 -0.42 -7.35 2.73
N VAL A 18 -1.11 -7.61 1.62
CA VAL A 18 -2.46 -8.18 1.61
C VAL A 18 -2.56 -9.19 0.49
N ASP A 19 -3.06 -10.39 0.80
CA ASP A 19 -3.34 -11.42 -0.19
C ASP A 19 -4.79 -11.31 -0.69
N TYR A 20 -4.96 -11.52 -1.99
CA TYR A 20 -6.23 -11.51 -2.70
C TYR A 20 -6.40 -12.76 -3.56
N GLU A 21 -7.62 -13.30 -3.57
CA GLU A 21 -7.96 -14.44 -4.43
C GLU A 21 -8.14 -14.03 -5.90
N LYS A 22 -8.63 -12.81 -6.13
CA LYS A 22 -8.94 -12.25 -7.46
C LYS A 22 -8.24 -10.92 -7.68
N PRO A 23 -7.86 -10.57 -8.92
CA PRO A 23 -7.13 -9.34 -9.21
C PRO A 23 -8.05 -8.11 -9.31
N ASP A 24 -9.37 -8.29 -9.38
CA ASP A 24 -10.35 -7.22 -9.66
C ASP A 24 -10.19 -6.01 -8.71
N ILE A 25 -9.98 -6.26 -7.41
CA ILE A 25 -9.78 -5.20 -6.41
C ILE A 25 -8.45 -4.48 -6.66
N ILE A 26 -7.40 -5.20 -7.02
CA ILE A 26 -6.07 -4.63 -7.28
C ILE A 26 -6.12 -3.78 -8.55
N ASN A 27 -6.76 -4.27 -9.61
CA ASN A 27 -6.92 -3.53 -10.86
C ASN A 27 -7.69 -2.22 -10.65
N SER A 28 -8.80 -2.27 -9.90
CA SER A 28 -9.56 -1.05 -9.56
C SER A 28 -8.73 -0.06 -8.74
N LEU A 29 -7.85 -0.54 -7.84
CA LEU A 29 -6.94 0.33 -7.11
C LEU A 29 -5.88 0.96 -8.02
N ILE A 30 -5.33 0.20 -8.99
CA ILE A 30 -4.38 0.74 -9.98
C ILE A 30 -5.04 1.88 -10.75
N GLU A 31 -6.23 1.66 -11.31
CA GLU A 31 -6.98 2.66 -12.07
C GLU A 31 -7.20 3.93 -11.23
N GLN A 32 -7.67 3.78 -9.99
CA GLN A 32 -7.91 4.92 -9.10
C GLN A 32 -6.65 5.72 -8.76
N LEU A 33 -5.53 5.03 -8.51
CA LEU A 33 -4.28 5.66 -8.11
C LEU A 33 -3.58 6.35 -9.29
N GLU A 34 -3.52 5.69 -10.44
CA GLU A 34 -2.90 6.20 -11.67
C GLU A 34 -3.71 7.36 -12.28
N GLU A 35 -5.04 7.26 -12.38
CA GLU A 35 -5.87 8.31 -12.99
C GLU A 35 -5.86 9.61 -12.18
N ARG A 36 -5.85 9.50 -10.85
CA ARG A 36 -6.00 10.66 -9.98
C ARG A 36 -4.68 11.31 -9.60
N ASN A 37 -3.52 10.74 -9.97
CA ASN A 37 -2.23 11.08 -9.37
C ASN A 37 -2.38 11.22 -7.85
N SER A 38 -2.93 10.19 -7.21
CA SER A 38 -3.49 10.31 -5.85
C SER A 38 -2.45 10.79 -4.84
N THR A 39 -2.57 12.06 -4.45
CA THR A 39 -1.86 12.66 -3.32
C THR A 39 -2.69 12.53 -2.06
N ASP A 40 -2.06 12.48 -0.90
CA ASP A 40 -2.72 12.46 0.42
C ASP A 40 -3.48 11.18 0.77
N VAL A 41 -2.99 10.04 0.28
CA VAL A 41 -3.45 8.73 0.75
C VAL A 41 -2.98 8.52 2.19
N PHE A 42 -3.82 7.91 3.02
CA PHE A 42 -3.44 7.54 4.38
C PHE A 42 -3.17 6.04 4.44
N LEU A 43 -1.94 5.67 4.80
CA LEU A 43 -1.52 4.28 4.96
C LEU A 43 -1.22 3.99 6.42
N MET A 44 -1.66 2.82 6.88
CA MET A 44 -1.33 2.31 8.20
C MET A 44 -0.45 1.08 8.03
N ASP A 45 0.71 1.09 8.70
CA ASP A 45 1.60 -0.05 8.68
C ASP A 45 1.20 -1.14 9.70
N SER A 46 1.95 -2.24 9.71
CA SER A 46 1.76 -3.34 10.65
C SER A 46 1.94 -2.97 12.13
N GLN A 47 2.63 -1.86 12.42
CA GLN A 47 2.83 -1.31 13.76
C GLN A 47 1.75 -0.28 14.13
N GLN A 48 0.69 -0.16 13.34
CA GLN A 48 -0.40 0.80 13.51
C GLN A 48 0.03 2.26 13.42
N ARG A 49 1.18 2.54 12.77
CA ARG A 49 1.64 3.90 12.51
C ARG A 49 0.96 4.43 11.25
N LEU A 50 0.40 5.63 11.36
CA LEU A 50 -0.25 6.32 10.26
C LEU A 50 0.77 7.14 9.46
N PHE A 51 0.76 6.96 8.15
CA PHE A 51 1.54 7.70 7.19
C PHE A 51 0.62 8.47 6.25
N ARG A 52 1.02 9.70 5.90
CA ARG A 52 0.58 10.36 4.68
C ARG A 52 1.44 9.83 3.53
N ALA A 53 0.81 9.46 2.44
CA ALA A 53 1.41 8.75 1.34
C ALA A 53 1.01 9.41 0.03
N ASP A 54 2.01 9.73 -0.78
CA ASP A 54 1.80 10.18 -2.15
C ASP A 54 2.16 9.02 -3.08
N TYR A 55 1.22 8.65 -3.93
CA TYR A 55 1.43 7.57 -4.89
C TYR A 55 2.50 7.97 -5.90
N VAL A 56 3.38 7.02 -6.24
CA VAL A 56 4.45 7.21 -7.22
C VAL A 56 4.21 6.38 -8.47
N SER A 57 3.99 5.07 -8.29
CA SER A 57 3.86 4.12 -9.38
C SER A 57 3.47 2.73 -8.88
N CYS A 58 2.94 1.90 -9.78
CA CYS A 58 2.73 0.48 -9.58
C CYS A 58 3.75 -0.32 -10.39
N LYS A 59 4.16 -1.47 -9.85
CA LYS A 59 4.89 -2.50 -10.60
C LYS A 59 4.32 -3.87 -10.31
N GLU A 60 4.05 -4.63 -11.37
CA GLU A 60 3.77 -6.06 -11.26
C GLU A 60 5.08 -6.85 -11.32
N VAL A 61 5.22 -7.82 -10.42
CA VAL A 61 6.36 -8.75 -10.34
C VAL A 61 5.79 -10.15 -10.19
N ASN A 62 6.20 -11.05 -11.09
CA ASN A 62 5.90 -12.46 -10.97
C ASN A 62 7.00 -13.12 -10.13
N GLU A 63 6.67 -13.55 -8.91
CA GLU A 63 7.59 -14.25 -8.02
C GLU A 63 7.14 -15.70 -7.87
N GLN A 64 7.89 -16.62 -8.50
CA GLN A 64 7.59 -18.07 -8.55
C GLN A 64 6.20 -18.36 -9.14
N ASP A 65 5.19 -18.50 -8.28
CA ASP A 65 3.79 -18.81 -8.58
C ASP A 65 2.80 -17.70 -8.14
N ASN A 66 3.31 -16.58 -7.61
CA ASN A 66 2.50 -15.47 -7.11
C ASN A 66 2.65 -14.23 -8.00
N HIS A 67 1.51 -13.63 -8.37
CA HIS A 67 1.45 -12.31 -8.98
C HIS A 67 1.50 -11.26 -7.88
N VAL A 68 2.61 -10.54 -7.79
CA VAL A 68 2.84 -9.52 -6.76
C VAL A 68 2.74 -8.14 -7.37
N TYR A 69 1.75 -7.36 -6.94
CA TYR A 69 1.61 -5.95 -7.28
C TYR A 69 2.24 -5.11 -6.18
N LYS A 70 3.23 -4.30 -6.55
CA LYS A 70 3.95 -3.39 -5.65
C LYS A 70 3.52 -1.96 -5.96
N PHE A 71 2.80 -1.34 -5.04
CA PHE A 71 2.46 0.09 -5.11
C PHE A 71 3.50 0.88 -4.32
N PHE A 72 4.19 1.77 -5.00
CA PHE A 72 5.24 2.60 -4.42
C PHE A 72 4.65 3.94 -3.96
N PHE A 73 4.93 4.28 -2.72
CA PHE A 73 4.48 5.53 -2.11
C PHE A 73 5.65 6.30 -1.50
N LYS A 74 5.65 7.61 -1.70
CA LYS A 74 6.44 8.52 -0.86
C LYS A 74 5.68 8.70 0.45
N VAL A 75 6.20 8.13 1.53
CA VAL A 75 5.53 8.17 2.82
C VAL A 75 6.21 9.14 3.79
N LYS A 76 5.38 9.83 4.57
CA LYS A 76 5.79 10.64 5.69
C LYS A 76 4.91 10.30 6.89
N LEU A 77 5.52 10.11 8.06
CA LEU A 77 4.77 9.86 9.28
C LEU A 77 3.78 10.99 9.51
N HIS A 78 2.52 10.64 9.75
CA HIS A 78 1.48 11.61 9.96
C HIS A 78 1.61 12.25 11.35
N ASN A 79 1.33 13.55 11.47
CA ASN A 79 1.48 14.28 12.74
C ASN A 79 0.49 13.79 13.81
N VAL A 80 -0.66 13.28 13.38
CA VAL A 80 -1.66 12.66 14.25
C VAL A 80 -1.55 11.15 14.10
N GLN A 81 -1.32 10.47 15.22
CA GLN A 81 -1.33 9.02 15.30
C GLN A 81 -2.62 8.56 16.00
N PRO A 82 -3.41 7.66 15.39
CA PRO A 82 -4.63 7.16 16.00
C PRO A 82 -4.30 6.33 17.23
N ILE A 83 -4.96 6.64 18.36
CA ILE A 83 -4.92 5.79 19.55
C ILE A 83 -6.04 4.76 19.39
N LEU A 84 -5.67 3.55 18.97
CA LEU A 84 -6.63 2.45 18.88
C LEU A 84 -6.81 1.85 20.28
N ALA A 85 -7.97 2.09 20.88
CA ALA A 85 -8.34 1.44 22.14
C ALA A 85 -8.41 -0.08 21.89
N ARG A 86 -7.48 -0.84 22.47
CA ARG A 86 -7.57 -2.29 22.48
C ARG A 86 -8.77 -2.68 23.33
N ARG A 87 -9.81 -3.24 22.70
CA ARG A 87 -10.82 -4.01 23.44
C ARG A 87 -10.14 -5.31 23.86
N ASN A 88 -9.87 -5.43 25.16
CA ASN A 88 -9.50 -6.70 25.79
C ASN A 88 -10.65 -7.70 25.71
#